data_AF-A0A382L3G4-F1
#
_entry.id   AF-A0A382L3G4-F1
#
_cell.length_a   1.000
_cell.length_b   1.000
_cell.length_c   1.000
_cell.angle_alpha   90.00
_cell.angle_beta   90.00
_cell.angle_gamma   90.00
#
_symmetry.space_group_name_H-M   'P 1'
#
loop_
_entity.id
_entity.type
_entity.pdbx_description
1 polymer ?
#
loop_
_entity_poly.entity_id
_entity_poly.type
_entity_poly.pdbx_seq_one_letter_code
_entity_poly.pdbx_strand_id
1 'polypeptide(L)'
;MKGTPDAPQCGFSLAVSNILKILNVNFKGINVLENDELREGIKKFSEWPTIPQLYIKGEFVGGCDIVKEIYETKELHKILTEKSINFKK
;
A
#
# COMPACT_ATOMS: atom_id res chain seq x y z
N MET A 1 -6.75 0.75 -2.26
CA MET A 1 -7.09 -0.41 -1.40
C MET A 1 -8.58 -0.69 -1.48
N LYS A 2 -9.06 -1.84 -0.98
CA LYS A 2 -10.50 -2.17 -0.93
C LYS A 2 -11.04 -1.85 0.47
N GLY A 3 -11.89 -0.82 0.59
CA GLY A 3 -12.29 -0.22 1.87
C GLY A 3 -11.34 0.88 2.33
N THR A 4 -11.36 1.18 3.63
CA THR A 4 -10.50 2.21 4.26
C THR A 4 -9.43 1.58 5.14
N PRO A 5 -8.39 2.34 5.56
CA PRO A 5 -7.39 1.85 6.52
C PRO A 5 -8.00 1.35 7.83
N ASP A 6 -9.09 1.96 8.27
CA ASP A 6 -9.82 1.63 9.51
C ASP A 6 -10.84 0.51 9.32
N ALA A 7 -11.47 0.44 8.14
CA ALA A 7 -12.43 -0.60 7.78
C ALA A 7 -12.06 -1.25 6.43
N PRO A 8 -11.01 -2.09 6.39
CA PRO A 8 -10.62 -2.78 5.17
C PRO A 8 -11.65 -3.87 4.82
N GLN A 9 -12.09 -3.92 3.57
CA GLN A 9 -13.09 -4.88 3.07
C GLN A 9 -12.44 -6.06 2.33
N CYS A 10 -11.12 -6.25 2.48
CA CYS A 10 -10.38 -7.33 1.84
C CYS A 10 -9.15 -7.69 2.68
N GLY A 11 -8.91 -8.99 2.89
CA GLY A 11 -7.77 -9.49 3.70
C GLY A 11 -6.41 -8.99 3.20
N PHE A 12 -6.22 -8.84 1.89
CA PHE A 12 -4.99 -8.28 1.33
C PHE A 12 -4.83 -6.78 1.67
N SER A 13 -5.92 -6.01 1.62
CA SER A 13 -5.90 -4.60 2.00
C SER A 13 -5.66 -4.41 3.50
N LEU A 14 -6.22 -5.31 4.32
CA LEU A 14 -5.96 -5.37 5.76
C LEU A 14 -4.47 -5.63 6.05
N ALA A 15 -3.86 -6.60 5.36
CA ALA A 15 -2.45 -6.94 5.55
C ALA A 15 -1.53 -5.74 5.28
N VAL A 16 -1.70 -5.07 4.13
CA VAL A 16 -0.90 -3.88 3.78
C VAL A 16 -1.12 -2.74 4.77
N SER A 17 -2.38 -2.46 5.14
CA SER A 17 -2.72 -1.43 6.12
C SER A 17 -2.06 -1.72 7.47
N ASN A 18 -2.11 -2.97 7.94
CA ASN A 18 -1.50 -3.37 9.20
C ASN A 18 0.02 -3.22 9.21
N ILE A 19 0.71 -3.59 8.13
CA ILE A 19 2.17 -3.41 8.01
C ILE A 19 2.53 -1.92 8.19
N LEU A 20 1.85 -1.04 7.46
CA LEU A 20 2.09 0.40 7.55
C LEU A 20 1.76 0.97 8.94
N LYS A 21 0.70 0.46 9.60
CA LYS A 21 0.33 0.82 10.98
C LYS A 21 1.36 0.35 12.00
N ILE A 22 1.90 -0.87 11.86
CA ILE A 22 2.97 -1.40 12.74
C ILE A 22 4.22 -0.52 12.64
N LEU A 23 4.57 -0.13 11.41
CA LEU A 23 5.65 0.80 11.13
C LEU A 23 5.31 2.25 11.52
N ASN A 24 4.11 2.53 12.04
CA ASN A 24 3.63 3.86 12.40
C ASN A 24 3.88 4.91 11.28
N VAL A 25 3.72 4.48 10.03
CA VAL A 25 3.84 5.34 8.86
C VAL A 25 2.54 6.11 8.70
N ASN A 26 2.63 7.41 8.42
CA ASN A 26 1.45 8.15 8.02
C ASN A 26 1.13 7.84 6.54
N PHE A 27 -0.02 7.24 6.29
CA PHE A 27 -0.47 6.88 4.95
C PHE A 27 -1.93 7.22 4.73
N LYS A 28 -2.29 7.45 3.47
CA LYS A 28 -3.67 7.66 3.04
C LYS A 28 -4.17 6.41 2.32
N GLY A 29 -5.29 5.87 2.77
CA GLY A 29 -6.00 4.82 2.05
C GLY A 29 -6.98 5.42 1.04
N ILE A 30 -6.84 5.05 -0.23
CA ILE A 30 -7.81 5.38 -1.27
C ILE A 30 -8.71 4.16 -1.48
N ASN A 31 -10.01 4.32 -1.21
CA ASN A 31 -10.99 3.27 -1.41
C ASN A 31 -11.41 3.22 -2.88
N VAL A 32 -10.98 2.17 -3.57
CA VAL A 32 -11.29 1.98 -5.00
C VAL A 32 -12.69 1.40 -5.21
N LEU A 33 -13.35 0.92 -4.16
CA LEU A 33 -14.70 0.34 -4.28
C LEU A 33 -15.78 1.41 -4.44
N GLU A 34 -15.49 2.65 -4.07
CA GLU A 34 -16.41 3.78 -4.22
C GLU A 34 -16.37 4.39 -5.62
N ASN A 35 -15.40 4.01 -6.46
CA ASN A 35 -15.25 4.55 -7.80
C ASN A 35 -14.63 3.52 -8.76
N ASP A 36 -15.46 2.99 -9.68
CA ASP A 36 -15.03 2.02 -10.69
C ASP A 36 -14.03 2.59 -11.71
N GLU A 37 -14.12 3.88 -12.07
CA GLU A 37 -13.12 4.52 -12.94
C GLU A 37 -11.75 4.55 -12.27
N LEU A 38 -11.70 4.84 -10.96
CA LEU A 38 -10.46 4.82 -10.19
C LEU A 38 -9.91 3.39 -10.06
N ARG A 39 -10.80 2.41 -9.87
CA ARG A 39 -10.44 0.99 -9.80
C ARG A 39 -9.82 0.47 -11.09
N GLU A 40 -10.38 0.80 -12.24
CA GLU A 40 -9.83 0.37 -13.53
C GLU A 40 -8.65 1.25 -13.96
N GLY A 41 -8.71 2.55 -13.66
CA GLY A 41 -7.66 3.52 -13.96
C GLY A 41 -6.35 3.19 -13.26
N ILE A 42 -6.39 2.85 -11.96
CA ILE A 42 -5.17 2.56 -11.21
C ILE A 42 -4.46 1.31 -11.74
N LYS A 43 -5.21 0.27 -12.15
CA LYS A 43 -4.63 -0.95 -12.73
C LYS A 43 -3.88 -0.69 -14.03
N LYS A 44 -4.45 0.17 -14.88
CA LYS A 44 -3.82 0.58 -16.15
C LYS A 44 -2.61 1.47 -15.91
N PHE A 45 -2.74 2.42 -15.00
CA PHE A 45 -1.66 3.35 -14.66
C PHE A 45 -0.43 2.65 -14.06
N SER A 46 -0.67 1.66 -13.20
CA SER A 46 0.38 0.90 -12.53
C SER A 46 0.89 -0.29 -13.35
N GLU A 47 0.27 -0.56 -14.51
CA GLU A 47 0.41 -1.81 -15.27
C GLU A 47 0.28 -3.06 -14.36
N TRP A 48 -0.60 -2.98 -13.36
CA TRP A 48 -0.73 -4.00 -12.30
C TRP A 48 -2.19 -4.41 -12.10
N PRO A 49 -2.54 -5.70 -12.28
CA PRO A 49 -3.94 -6.10 -12.34
C PRO A 49 -4.63 -6.19 -10.97
N THR A 50 -3.87 -6.22 -9.86
CA THR A 50 -4.40 -6.53 -8.52
C THR A 50 -4.42 -5.34 -7.56
N ILE A 51 -5.24 -5.46 -6.52
CA ILE A 51 -5.45 -4.47 -5.47
C ILE A 51 -5.43 -5.22 -4.13
N PRO A 52 -4.75 -4.71 -3.07
CA PRO A 52 -4.20 -3.36 -2.90
C PRO A 52 -2.91 -3.10 -3.67
N GLN A 53 -2.63 -1.82 -3.90
CA GLN A 53 -1.38 -1.30 -4.45
C GLN A 53 -0.80 -0.26 -3.49
N LEU A 54 0.51 -0.30 -3.26
CA LEU A 54 1.24 0.66 -2.43
C LEU A 54 2.04 1.63 -3.29
N TYR A 55 1.91 2.91 -2.98
CA TYR A 55 2.69 3.99 -3.56
C TYR A 55 3.41 4.77 -2.48
N ILE A 56 4.69 5.07 -2.70
CA ILE A 56 5.50 5.90 -1.80
C ILE A 56 6.05 7.05 -2.63
N LYS A 57 5.77 8.30 -2.23
CA LYS A 57 6.20 9.52 -2.96
C LYS A 57 5.82 9.52 -4.46
N GLY A 58 4.74 8.84 -4.83
CA GLY A 58 4.26 8.73 -6.22
C GLY A 58 4.86 7.55 -7.00
N GLU A 59 5.82 6.83 -6.44
CA GLU A 59 6.39 5.62 -7.05
C GLU A 59 5.59 4.39 -6.63
N PHE A 60 5.27 3.54 -7.61
CA PHE A 60 4.63 2.26 -7.38
C PHE A 60 5.63 1.30 -6.73
N VAL A 61 5.28 0.78 -5.56
CA VAL A 61 6.12 -0.18 -4.83
C VAL A 61 5.70 -1.61 -5.12
N GLY A 62 4.39 -1.88 -5.16
CA GLY A 62 3.89 -3.22 -5.42
C GLY A 62 2.51 -3.51 -4.86
N GLY A 63 2.07 -4.75 -5.09
CA GLY A 63 0.85 -5.32 -4.52
C GLY A 63 1.05 -5.86 -3.09
N CYS A 64 0.03 -6.54 -2.56
CA CYS A 64 0.07 -7.08 -1.19
C CYS A 64 1.24 -8.04 -0.94
N ASP A 65 1.51 -8.97 -1.86
CA ASP A 65 2.52 -10.00 -1.66
C ASP A 65 3.93 -9.41 -1.67
N ILE A 66 4.20 -8.50 -2.61
CA ILE A 66 5.45 -7.74 -2.67
C ILE A 66 5.64 -6.94 -1.37
N VAL A 67 4.62 -6.21 -0.92
CA VAL A 67 4.71 -5.40 0.31
C VAL A 67 5.02 -6.25 1.54
N LYS A 68 4.47 -7.45 1.63
CA LYS A 68 4.80 -8.40 2.71
C LYS A 68 6.25 -8.85 2.62
N GLU A 69 6.69 -9.28 1.44
CA GLU A 69 8.06 -9.74 1.22
C GLU A 69 9.09 -8.66 1.56
N ILE A 70 8.93 -7.43 1.04
CA ILE A 70 9.86 -6.33 1.33
C ILE A 70 9.80 -5.87 2.79
N TYR A 71 8.68 -6.10 3.48
CA TYR A 71 8.59 -5.87 4.92
C TYR A 71 9.40 -6.92 5.69
N GLU A 72 9.26 -8.20 5.34
CA GLU A 72 9.99 -9.31 5.97
C GLU A 72 11.51 -9.22 5.74
N THR A 73 11.94 -8.80 4.54
CA THR A 73 13.37 -8.59 4.22
C THR A 73 13.92 -7.26 4.75
N LYS A 74 13.10 -6.45 5.44
CA LYS A 74 13.40 -5.07 5.88
C LYS A 74 13.73 -4.09 4.75
N GLU A 75 13.51 -4.46 3.50
CA GLU A 75 13.70 -3.57 2.36
C GLU A 75 12.72 -2.38 2.39
N LEU A 76 11.50 -2.58 2.90
CA LEU A 76 10.54 -1.49 3.13
C LEU A 76 11.11 -0.40 4.05
N HIS A 77 11.92 -0.77 5.05
CA HIS A 77 12.53 0.19 5.98
C HIS A 77 13.61 1.02 5.26
N LYS A 78 14.35 0.40 4.34
CA LYS A 78 15.33 1.10 3.49
C LYS A 78 14.61 2.10 2.59
N ILE A 79 13.57 1.66 1.87
CA ILE A 79 12.77 2.53 0.99
C ILE A 79 12.20 3.72 1.78
N LEU A 80 11.60 3.48 2.95
CA LEU A 80 11.06 4.55 3.78
C LEU A 80 12.15 5.52 4.26
N THR A 81 13.35 5.01 4.61
CA THR A 81 14.50 5.84 5.01
C THR A 81 15.02 6.68 3.84
N GLU A 82 15.23 6.07 2.67
CA GLU A 82 15.69 6.75 1.46
C GLU A 82 14.72 7.84 1.01
N LYS A 83 13.41 7.57 1.13
CA LYS A 83 12.35 8.55 0.81
C LYS A 83 12.08 9.55 1.95
N SER A 84 12.89 9.53 3.02
CA SER A 84 12.76 10.41 4.19
C SER A 84 11.35 10.41 4.81
N ILE A 85 10.73 9.23 4.86
CA ILE A 85 9.44 9.03 5.51
C ILE A 85 9.68 8.71 6.99
N ASN A 86 8.89 9.31 7.88
CA ASN A 86 8.95 8.98 9.30
C ASN A 86 8.26 7.65 9.57
N PHE A 87 8.95 6.72 10.22
CA PHE A 87 8.43 5.41 10.60
C PHE A 87 9.08 4.94 11.91
N LYS A 88 8.41 4.02 12.61
CA LYS A 88 8.92 3.35 13.80
C LYS A 88 9.93 2.29 13.38
N LYS A 89 11.20 2.52 13.72
CA LYS A 89 12.33 1.61 13.49
C LYS A 89 12.27 0.36 14.38
#